data_AF-A0A9E3L7N5-F1
#
_entry.id   AF-A0A9E3L7N5-F1
#
_cell.length_a   1.000
_cell.length_b   1.000
_cell.length_c   1.000
_cell.angle_alpha   90.00
_cell.angle_beta   90.00
_cell.angle_gamma   90.00
#
_symmetry.space_group_name_H-M   'P 1'
#
loop_
_entity.id
_entity.type
_entity.pdbx_description
1 polymer ?
#
loop_
_entity_poly.entity_id
_entity_poly.type
_entity_poly.pdbx_seq_one_letter_code
_entity_poly.pdbx_strand_id
1 'polypeptide(L)'
;MSARDDNLPPPTIPPAETPPEPHHGGIMARIRNYFLTGLVVAGPIAITFYLTWWFVTWVDGLVRPFVPIAYRPETYLPFGLPGSGLIVAVIALTLLGFLTANLIGRTLVDLGEKILGRIPAVRAIYRGLKQVFETLFSGNGSSFRR
;
A
#
# COMPACT_ATOMS: atom_id res chain seq x y z
N MET A 1 29.76 -78.64 -32.01
CA MET A 1 29.35 -77.24 -31.81
C MET A 1 27.97 -77.10 -32.41
N SER A 2 26.89 -76.72 -31.73
CA SER A 2 26.77 -75.81 -30.61
C SER A 2 25.51 -76.17 -29.81
N ALA A 3 25.68 -76.68 -28.59
CA ALA A 3 24.65 -76.59 -27.55
C ALA A 3 25.01 -75.32 -26.76
N ARG A 4 24.32 -74.21 -27.04
CA ARG A 4 24.51 -72.95 -26.31
C ARG A 4 23.17 -72.24 -26.17
N ASP A 5 22.77 -72.15 -24.90
CA ASP A 5 22.09 -71.02 -24.26
C ASP A 5 20.59 -70.81 -24.52
N ASP A 6 19.79 -71.74 -23.99
CA ASP A 6 18.34 -71.56 -23.76
C ASP A 6 18.03 -71.03 -22.32
N ASN A 7 18.98 -70.37 -21.67
CA ASN A 7 18.83 -69.88 -20.29
C ASN A 7 18.85 -68.35 -20.22
N LEU A 8 17.87 -67.72 -20.87
CA LEU A 8 17.59 -66.30 -20.69
C LEU A 8 16.76 -66.12 -19.41
N PRO A 9 17.20 -65.30 -18.43
CA PRO A 9 16.39 -65.01 -17.26
C PRO A 9 15.07 -64.34 -17.68
N PRO A 10 13.96 -64.61 -16.97
CA PRO A 10 12.67 -64.03 -17.31
C PRO A 10 12.74 -62.50 -17.27
N PRO A 11 12.03 -61.79 -18.16
CA PRO A 11 12.02 -60.34 -18.19
C PRO A 11 11.57 -59.78 -16.84
N THR A 12 12.41 -59.01 -16.17
CA THR A 12 12.05 -58.30 -14.94
C THR A 12 11.15 -57.14 -15.31
N ILE A 13 9.84 -57.32 -15.16
CA ILE A 13 8.85 -56.25 -15.29
C ILE A 13 9.14 -55.24 -14.18
N PRO A 14 9.44 -53.96 -14.51
CA PRO A 14 9.56 -52.92 -13.51
C PRO A 14 8.27 -52.89 -12.67
N PRO A 15 8.34 -52.71 -11.33
CA PRO A 15 7.14 -52.57 -10.51
C PRO A 15 6.25 -51.50 -11.13
N ALA A 16 4.97 -51.81 -11.36
CA ALA A 16 4.02 -50.84 -11.85
C ALA A 16 4.07 -49.61 -10.93
N GLU A 17 4.41 -48.44 -11.49
CA GLU A 17 4.40 -47.19 -10.74
C GLU A 17 2.98 -46.99 -10.19
N THR A 18 2.83 -47.08 -8.87
CA THR A 18 1.54 -46.87 -8.22
C THR A 18 1.12 -45.43 -8.46
N PRO A 19 -0.15 -45.17 -8.88
CA PRO A 19 -0.63 -43.81 -9.10
C PRO A 19 -0.39 -42.93 -7.87
N PRO A 20 0.00 -41.65 -8.04
CA PRO A 20 0.29 -40.76 -6.93
C PRO A 20 -0.95 -40.67 -6.02
N GLU A 21 -0.78 -40.98 -4.73
CA GLU A 21 -1.90 -40.95 -3.79
C GLU A 21 -2.48 -39.54 -3.69
N PRO A 22 -3.81 -39.37 -3.64
CA PRO A 22 -4.42 -38.07 -3.45
C PRO A 22 -4.10 -37.52 -2.05
N HIS A 23 -3.33 -36.44 -1.99
CA HIS A 23 -3.06 -35.71 -0.75
C HIS A 23 -4.36 -35.07 -0.25
N HIS A 24 -5.01 -35.71 0.72
CA HIS A 24 -6.19 -35.18 1.40
C HIS A 24 -5.76 -34.02 2.31
N GLY A 25 -5.67 -32.82 1.77
CA GLY A 25 -5.46 -31.61 2.56
C GLY A 25 -6.48 -31.55 3.69
N GLY A 26 -5.99 -31.64 4.93
CA GLY A 26 -6.84 -31.68 6.12
C GLY A 26 -7.82 -30.50 6.17
N ILE A 27 -8.98 -30.70 6.78
CA ILE A 27 -10.05 -29.69 6.92
C ILE A 27 -9.48 -28.35 7.46
N MET A 28 -8.50 -28.43 8.36
CA MET A 28 -7.79 -27.27 8.89
C MET A 28 -7.02 -26.45 7.83
N ALA A 29 -6.40 -27.12 6.86
CA ALA A 29 -5.70 -26.45 5.75
C ALA A 29 -6.68 -25.69 4.84
N ARG A 30 -7.89 -26.22 4.64
CA ARG A 30 -8.95 -25.54 3.88
C ARG A 30 -9.45 -24.29 4.62
N ILE A 31 -9.72 -24.39 5.92
CA ILE A 31 -10.14 -23.24 6.75
C ILE A 31 -9.08 -22.14 6.73
N ARG A 32 -7.80 -22.50 6.89
CA ARG A 32 -6.69 -21.54 6.83
C ARG A 32 -6.62 -20.84 5.48
N ASN A 33 -6.73 -21.57 4.38
CA ASN A 33 -6.69 -20.98 3.05
C ASN A 33 -7.84 -19.98 2.84
N TYR A 34 -9.08 -20.31 3.25
CA TYR A 34 -10.19 -19.37 3.15
C TYR A 34 -9.99 -18.11 3.99
N PHE A 35 -9.45 -18.23 5.20
CA PHE A 35 -9.12 -17.07 6.04
C PHE A 35 -8.05 -16.18 5.39
N LEU A 36 -6.97 -16.78 4.86
CA LEU A 36 -5.90 -16.03 4.18
C LEU A 36 -6.43 -15.34 2.92
N THR A 37 -7.24 -16.02 2.12
CA THR A 37 -7.90 -15.42 0.95
C THR A 37 -8.80 -14.26 1.37
N GLY A 38 -9.62 -14.43 2.42
CA GLY A 38 -10.46 -13.37 2.96
C GLY A 38 -9.65 -12.17 3.44
N LEU A 39 -8.54 -12.40 4.13
CA LEU A 39 -7.65 -11.34 4.60
C LEU A 39 -6.97 -10.59 3.44
N VAL A 40 -6.53 -11.30 2.39
CA VAL A 40 -5.91 -10.70 1.22
C VAL A 40 -6.90 -9.83 0.45
N VAL A 41 -8.17 -10.27 0.36
CA VAL A 41 -9.23 -9.52 -0.34
C VAL A 41 -9.74 -8.33 0.49
N ALA A 42 -9.93 -8.52 1.81
CA ALA A 42 -10.44 -7.47 2.70
C ALA A 42 -9.36 -6.48 3.16
N GLY A 43 -8.09 -6.91 3.16
CA GLY A 43 -6.95 -6.13 3.63
C GLY A 43 -6.85 -4.73 3.00
N PRO A 44 -6.89 -4.59 1.67
CA PRO A 44 -6.84 -3.29 1.01
C PRO A 44 -7.92 -2.33 1.50
N ILE A 45 -9.15 -2.80 1.62
CA ILE A 45 -10.29 -2.00 2.10
C ILE A 45 -10.05 -1.59 3.56
N ALA A 46 -9.72 -2.55 4.43
CA ALA A 46 -9.44 -2.26 5.83
C ALA A 46 -8.31 -1.23 6.02
N ILE A 47 -7.23 -1.34 5.22
CA ILE A 47 -6.12 -0.39 5.23
C ILE A 47 -6.59 1.02 4.83
N THR A 48 -7.41 1.14 3.78
CA THR A 48 -7.93 2.46 3.37
C THR A 48 -8.78 3.13 4.45
N PHE A 49 -9.66 2.37 5.10
CA PHE A 49 -10.46 2.89 6.21
C PHE A 49 -9.59 3.28 7.41
N TYR A 50 -8.63 2.42 7.78
CA TYR A 50 -7.73 2.68 8.90
C TYR A 50 -6.89 3.95 8.69
N LEU A 51 -6.28 4.10 7.51
CA LEU A 51 -5.47 5.28 7.18
C LEU A 51 -6.30 6.56 7.17
N THR A 52 -7.51 6.49 6.59
CA THR A 52 -8.44 7.64 6.57
C THR A 52 -8.82 8.05 7.99
N TRP A 53 -9.19 7.08 8.83
CA TRP A 53 -9.55 7.33 10.23
C TRP A 53 -8.39 7.93 11.02
N TRP A 54 -7.19 7.36 10.88
CA TRP A 54 -5.98 7.84 11.55
C TRP A 54 -5.62 9.26 11.13
N PHE A 55 -5.63 9.54 9.82
CA PHE A 55 -5.32 10.86 9.27
C PHE A 55 -6.31 11.92 9.76
N VAL A 56 -7.62 11.64 9.68
CA VAL A 56 -8.66 12.57 10.17
C VAL A 56 -8.49 12.86 11.65
N THR A 57 -8.30 11.82 12.48
CA THR A 57 -8.12 12.00 13.92
C THR A 57 -6.86 12.79 14.26
N TRP A 58 -5.78 12.59 13.49
CA TRP A 58 -4.53 13.33 13.64
C TRP A 58 -4.67 14.80 13.24
N VAL A 59 -5.30 15.09 12.11
CA VAL A 59 -5.59 16.46 11.65
C VAL A 59 -6.52 17.16 12.62
N ASP A 60 -7.60 16.52 13.06
CA ASP A 60 -8.50 17.06 14.09
C ASP A 60 -7.73 17.40 15.36
N GLY A 61 -6.82 16.53 15.82
CA GLY A 61 -5.96 16.79 16.97
C GLY A 61 -5.07 18.03 16.82
N LEU A 62 -4.52 18.25 15.62
CA LEU A 62 -3.71 19.41 15.27
C LEU A 62 -4.52 20.70 15.15
N VAL A 63 -5.76 20.61 14.67
CA VAL A 63 -6.62 21.76 14.33
C VAL A 63 -7.50 22.18 15.51
N ARG A 64 -7.87 21.26 16.42
CA ARG A 64 -8.65 21.51 17.66
C ARG A 64 -8.18 22.70 18.50
N PRO A 65 -6.86 22.97 18.67
CA PRO A 65 -6.40 24.14 19.41
C PRO A 65 -6.64 25.46 18.68
N PHE A 66 -6.85 25.43 17.36
CA PHE A 66 -6.96 26.61 16.49
C PHE A 66 -8.38 26.85 15.97
N VAL A 67 -9.33 25.91 16.16
CA VAL A 67 -10.71 26.02 15.66
C VAL A 67 -11.72 26.21 16.81
N PRO A 68 -12.48 27.31 16.82
CA PRO A 68 -13.54 27.56 17.80
C PRO A 68 -14.65 26.50 17.78
N ILE A 69 -15.23 26.24 18.95
CA ILE A 69 -16.20 25.18 19.30
C ILE A 69 -17.43 25.08 18.36
N ALA A 70 -17.74 26.12 17.58
CA ALA A 70 -18.92 26.21 16.72
C ALA A 70 -18.95 25.23 15.52
N TYR A 71 -17.81 24.64 15.14
CA TYR A 71 -17.71 23.71 14.00
C TYR A 71 -17.64 22.23 14.42
N ARG A 72 -17.92 21.91 15.69
CA ARG A 72 -17.88 20.55 16.22
C ARG A 72 -19.02 19.70 15.63
N PRO A 73 -18.75 18.69 14.78
CA PRO A 73 -19.77 17.85 14.15
C PRO A 73 -20.35 16.79 15.10
N GLU A 74 -20.08 16.91 16.41
CA GLU A 74 -20.53 16.01 17.47
C GLU A 74 -22.05 16.04 17.69
N THR A 75 -22.74 17.06 17.15
CA THR A 75 -24.17 17.27 17.42
C THR A 75 -25.11 16.52 16.47
N TYR A 76 -24.64 15.96 15.34
CA TYR A 76 -25.57 15.52 14.28
C TYR A 76 -25.50 14.06 13.82
N LEU A 77 -24.41 13.30 13.98
CA LEU A 77 -24.39 11.91 13.52
C LEU A 77 -23.55 10.96 14.41
N PRO A 78 -24.12 9.82 14.88
CA PRO A 78 -23.41 8.77 15.61
C PRO A 78 -22.55 7.86 14.73
N PHE A 79 -22.49 8.12 13.42
CA PHE A 79 -21.56 7.48 12.49
C PHE A 79 -20.89 8.59 11.68
N GLY A 80 -19.57 8.73 11.78
CA GLY A 80 -18.83 9.74 11.03
C GLY A 80 -19.07 9.55 9.53
N LEU A 81 -19.75 10.51 8.90
CA LEU A 81 -19.98 10.53 7.46
C LEU A 81 -18.64 10.34 6.73
N PRO A 82 -18.42 9.22 6.03
CA PRO A 82 -17.22 9.02 5.24
C PRO A 82 -17.27 10.00 4.05
N GLY A 83 -16.70 11.19 4.24
CA GLY A 83 -16.74 12.27 3.25
C GLY A 83 -16.30 13.63 3.78
N SER A 84 -16.49 13.91 5.09
CA SER A 84 -15.99 15.17 5.69
C SER A 84 -14.47 15.26 5.64
N GLY A 85 -13.77 14.15 5.89
CA GLY A 85 -12.32 14.05 5.74
C GLY A 85 -11.83 14.33 4.32
N LEU A 86 -12.60 13.93 3.30
CA LEU A 86 -12.28 14.23 1.90
C LEU A 86 -12.43 15.73 1.61
N ILE A 87 -13.48 16.36 2.11
CA ILE A 87 -13.70 17.81 1.96
C ILE A 87 -12.60 18.59 2.68
N VAL A 88 -12.25 18.20 3.91
CA VAL A 88 -11.15 18.81 4.68
C VAL A 88 -9.82 18.61 3.95
N ALA A 89 -9.54 17.42 3.43
CA ALA A 89 -8.32 17.15 2.65
C ALA A 89 -8.25 17.99 1.37
N VAL A 90 -9.36 18.12 0.62
CA VAL A 90 -9.43 18.96 -0.58
C VAL A 90 -9.19 20.43 -0.22
N ILE A 91 -9.82 20.95 0.83
CA ILE A 91 -9.62 22.32 1.29
C ILE A 91 -8.16 22.52 1.73
N ALA A 92 -7.61 21.61 2.55
CA ALA A 92 -6.24 21.68 3.03
C ALA A 92 -5.22 21.62 1.88
N LEU A 93 -5.41 20.72 0.91
CA LEU A 93 -4.56 20.62 -0.28
C LEU A 93 -4.67 21.87 -1.16
N THR A 94 -5.87 22.43 -1.31
CA THR A 94 -6.09 23.67 -2.06
C THR A 94 -5.39 24.85 -1.38
N LEU A 95 -5.50 24.97 -0.05
CA LEU A 95 -4.80 26.00 0.72
C LEU A 95 -3.29 25.82 0.67
N LEU A 96 -2.79 24.59 0.75
CA LEU A 96 -1.37 24.28 0.63
C LEU A 96 -0.83 24.63 -0.77
N GLY A 97 -1.59 24.30 -1.82
CA GLY A 97 -1.30 24.68 -3.19
C GLY A 97 -1.29 26.20 -3.38
N PHE A 98 -2.32 26.88 -2.87
CA PHE A 98 -2.42 28.35 -2.89
C PHE A 98 -1.24 29.00 -2.15
N LEU A 99 -0.87 28.48 -0.99
CA LEU A 99 0.27 28.97 -0.22
C LEU A 99 1.55 28.82 -1.06
N THR A 100 1.81 27.63 -1.60
CA THR A 100 3.01 27.34 -2.41
C THR A 100 3.06 28.14 -3.71
N ALA A 101 1.91 28.47 -4.30
CA ALA A 101 1.81 29.33 -5.49
C ALA A 101 2.14 30.80 -5.17
N ASN A 102 1.92 31.25 -3.93
CA ASN A 102 2.22 32.61 -3.50
C ASN A 102 3.70 32.77 -3.10
N LEU A 103 4.25 33.98 -3.26
CA LEU A 103 5.65 34.29 -2.94
C LEU A 103 6.01 33.99 -1.47
N ILE A 104 5.07 34.25 -0.55
CA ILE A 104 5.24 33.98 0.88
C ILE A 104 5.36 32.47 1.14
N GLY A 105 4.51 31.64 0.52
CA GLY A 105 4.57 30.21 0.78
C GLY A 105 5.76 29.53 0.13
N ARG A 106 6.20 29.98 -1.06
CA ARG A 106 7.49 29.54 -1.61
C ARG A 106 8.64 29.80 -0.63
N THR A 107 8.67 30.99 -0.03
CA THR A 107 9.70 31.35 0.96
C THR A 107 9.63 30.49 2.23
N LEU A 108 8.42 30.18 2.72
CA LEU A 108 8.22 29.31 3.88
C LEU A 108 8.63 27.86 3.60
N VAL A 109 8.29 27.34 2.43
CA VAL A 109 8.69 25.99 1.99
C VAL A 109 10.21 25.90 1.90
N ASP A 110 10.86 26.88 1.25
CA ASP A 110 12.33 26.92 1.13
C ASP A 110 13.02 27.00 2.50
N LEU A 111 12.42 27.74 3.45
CA LEU A 111 12.93 27.81 4.82
C LEU A 111 12.80 26.46 5.54
N GLY A 112 11.67 25.78 5.37
CA GLY A 112 11.45 24.42 5.88
C GLY A 112 12.47 23.45 5.30
N GLU A 113 12.69 23.45 3.99
CA GLU A 113 13.70 22.63 3.33
C GLU A 113 15.10 22.88 3.88
N LYS A 114 15.47 24.14 4.15
CA LYS A 114 16.76 24.50 4.75
C LYS A 114 16.91 23.96 6.17
N ILE A 115 15.85 24.03 6.98
CA ILE A 115 15.87 23.51 8.37
C ILE A 115 15.99 21.98 8.36
N LEU A 116 15.13 21.30 7.60
CA LEU A 116 15.18 19.84 7.46
C LEU A 116 16.52 19.38 6.86
N GLY A 117 17.08 20.17 5.96
CA GLY A 117 18.39 19.94 5.34
C GLY A 117 19.58 19.96 6.31
N ARG A 118 19.42 20.48 7.54
CA ARG A 118 20.46 20.44 8.58
C ARG A 118 20.48 19.15 9.37
N ILE A 119 19.42 18.33 9.30
CA ILE A 119 19.33 17.06 10.02
C ILE A 119 19.70 15.93 9.04
N PRO A 120 20.87 15.25 9.20
CA PRO A 120 21.41 14.35 8.19
C PRO A 120 20.46 13.20 7.80
N ALA A 121 19.79 12.60 8.79
CA ALA A 121 18.85 11.49 8.56
C ALA A 121 17.59 11.94 7.81
N VAL A 122 17.00 13.07 8.21
CA VAL A 122 15.75 13.60 7.62
C VAL A 122 15.99 14.09 6.20
N ARG A 123 17.15 14.71 5.95
CA ARG A 123 17.53 15.23 4.63
C ARG A 123 17.58 14.13 3.55
N ALA A 124 18.10 12.95 3.88
CA ALA A 124 18.20 11.85 2.92
C ALA A 124 16.80 11.37 2.50
N ILE A 125 15.89 11.21 3.46
CA ILE A 125 14.51 10.78 3.22
C ILE A 125 13.74 11.83 2.41
N TYR A 126 13.84 13.12 2.80
CA TYR A 126 13.15 14.21 2.11
C TYR A 126 13.57 14.31 0.63
N ARG A 127 14.88 14.25 0.37
CA ARG A 127 15.41 14.33 -1.00
C ARG A 127 15.03 13.12 -1.85
N GLY A 128 15.13 11.91 -1.29
CA GLY A 128 14.73 10.70 -2.00
C GLY A 128 13.25 10.72 -2.39
N LEU A 129 12.39 11.15 -1.45
CA LEU A 129 10.96 11.26 -1.71
C LEU A 129 10.64 12.35 -2.74
N LYS A 130 11.25 13.54 -2.62
CA LYS A 130 11.12 14.64 -3.59
C LYS A 130 11.53 14.18 -4.99
N GLN A 131 12.64 13.46 -5.12
CA GLN A 131 13.11 12.94 -6.39
C GLN A 131 12.15 11.93 -7.02
N VAL A 132 11.57 11.02 -6.23
CA VAL A 132 10.57 10.07 -6.74
C VAL A 132 9.36 10.83 -7.27
N PHE A 133 8.85 11.81 -6.53
CA PHE A 133 7.75 12.65 -6.99
C PHE A 133 8.10 13.45 -8.25
N GLU A 134 9.25 14.14 -8.27
CA GLU A 134 9.72 14.87 -9.44
C GLU A 134 9.81 13.95 -10.64
N THR A 135 10.32 12.72 -10.50
CA THR A 135 10.42 11.73 -11.59
C THR A 135 9.05 11.32 -12.11
N LEU A 136 8.12 10.98 -11.21
CA LEU A 136 6.77 10.56 -11.58
C LEU A 136 5.98 11.68 -12.27
N PHE A 137 6.18 12.94 -11.87
CA PHE A 137 5.46 14.08 -12.43
C PHE A 137 6.19 14.77 -13.60
N SER A 138 7.49 14.54 -13.79
CA SER A 138 8.27 15.04 -14.94
C SER A 138 8.34 14.04 -16.11
N GLY A 139 8.00 12.77 -15.88
CA GLY A 139 8.23 11.66 -16.82
C GLY A 139 7.26 11.46 -17.98
N ASN A 140 6.23 12.30 -18.19
CA ASN A 140 5.20 12.07 -19.23
C ASN A 140 5.07 13.17 -20.29
N GLY A 141 6.14 13.94 -20.55
CA GLY A 141 6.07 15.21 -21.29
C GLY A 141 6.71 15.34 -22.68
N SER A 142 7.21 14.28 -23.33
CA SER A 142 7.79 14.44 -24.69
C SER A 142 7.66 13.22 -25.61
N SER A 143 6.71 13.35 -26.55
CA SER A 143 6.79 12.89 -27.94
C SER A 143 7.48 11.55 -28.21
N PHE A 144 6.72 10.48 -28.01
CA PHE A 144 6.60 9.50 -29.10
C PHE A 144 5.78 10.15 -30.23
N ARG A 145 6.49 10.83 -31.15
CA ARG A 145 5.98 11.10 -32.49
C ARG A 145 7.11 10.77 -33.46
N ARG A 146 7.02 9.57 -34.04
CA ARG A 146 7.58 9.29 -35.37
C ARG A 146 6.56 9.73 -36.40
#